data_AF-A0A382UFH9-F1
#
_entry.id   AF-A0A382UFH9-F1
#
_cell.length_a   1.000
_cell.length_b   1.000
_cell.length_c   1.000
_cell.angle_alpha   90.00
_cell.angle_beta   90.00
_cell.angle_gamma   90.00
#
_symmetry.space_group_name_H-M   'P 1'
#
loop_
_entity.id
_entity.type
_entity.pdbx_description
1 polymer ?
#
loop_
_entity_poly.entity_id
_entity_poly.type
_entity_poly.pdbx_seq_one_letter_code
_entity_poly.pdbx_strand_id
1 'polypeptide(L)'
;GFSKHQFFFDWSLDSLGLLPGETVEYYFETWDNDGVNGTKSVKSDLKKYKSPSIGEISKIGDKNNNKLEKNMKEALELAKRLKKELSDAQKKAIDKKMISWEDKQNMRQMLENQRNLQKEVEKIKSQTTENFKQQTQFKEIDQRLKEKQKALEELIDKIMTDEMKEFYSEMDDLMEKMDKKKLQELMEQMGMDAEDIEKELDRSLEIFKQLALEQKLQHVIDQLDQLKEKQQKLSEKTDKKDSKSNDNKQKQDQLNNEFDKVQENLEGLREMNSDLESPNDLPDTKQKENEIDT
;
A
#
# COMPACT_ATOMS: atom_id res chain seq x y z
N GLY A 1 -18.63 47.77 -11.31
CA GLY A 1 -18.80 46.42 -10.72
C GLY A 1 -17.43 45.81 -10.55
N PHE A 2 -17.14 45.21 -9.40
CA PHE A 2 -15.87 44.53 -9.18
C PHE A 2 -15.83 43.26 -10.04
N SER A 3 -14.88 43.16 -10.96
CA SER A 3 -14.62 41.91 -11.69
C SER A 3 -13.94 40.93 -10.75
N LYS A 4 -14.53 39.75 -10.57
CA LYS A 4 -13.97 38.68 -9.74
C LYS A 4 -13.21 37.74 -10.66
N HIS A 5 -11.89 37.67 -10.51
CA HIS A 5 -11.03 36.76 -11.25
C HIS A 5 -10.59 35.63 -10.33
N GLN A 6 -10.67 34.39 -10.81
CA GLN A 6 -10.22 33.20 -10.08
C GLN A 6 -8.84 32.79 -10.59
N PHE A 7 -7.90 32.60 -9.66
CA PHE A 7 -6.54 32.17 -9.95
C PHE A 7 -6.30 30.84 -9.26
N PHE A 8 -5.70 29.89 -9.99
CA PHE A 8 -5.28 28.60 -9.47
C PHE A 8 -3.78 28.48 -9.65
N PHE A 9 -3.09 28.07 -8.58
CA PHE A 9 -1.67 27.80 -8.59
C PHE A 9 -1.44 26.43 -7.97
N ASP A 10 -0.89 25.52 -8.76
CA ASP A 10 -0.47 24.21 -8.28
C ASP A 10 0.96 24.32 -7.77
N TRP A 11 1.15 23.99 -6.49
CA TRP A 11 2.45 24.05 -5.84
C TRP A 11 2.78 22.70 -5.23
N SER A 12 3.78 22.02 -5.80
CA SER A 12 4.33 20.80 -5.20
C SER A 12 5.15 21.16 -3.96
N LEU A 13 4.62 20.75 -2.81
CA LEU A 13 5.28 20.90 -1.51
C LEU A 13 6.49 19.97 -1.35
N ASP A 14 6.67 18.98 -2.25
CA ASP A 14 7.84 18.10 -2.26
C ASP A 14 9.14 18.91 -2.41
N SER A 15 9.07 20.03 -3.13
CA SER A 15 10.19 20.97 -3.31
C SER A 15 10.72 21.58 -2.00
N LEU A 16 9.93 21.56 -0.93
CA LEU A 16 10.31 22.09 0.37
C LEU A 16 11.09 21.10 1.24
N GLY A 17 11.09 19.81 0.89
CA GLY A 17 11.79 18.78 1.67
C GLY A 17 11.30 18.68 3.12
N LEU A 18 10.00 18.86 3.36
CA LEU A 18 9.43 18.89 4.71
C LEU A 18 9.65 17.58 5.44
N LEU A 19 10.14 17.68 6.67
CA LEU A 19 10.22 16.54 7.57
C LEU A 19 8.83 16.21 8.15
N PRO A 20 8.60 14.96 8.59
CA PRO A 20 7.36 14.58 9.23
C PRO A 20 6.97 15.50 10.40
N GLY A 21 5.74 16.00 10.39
CA GLY A 21 5.20 16.87 11.43
C GLY A 21 5.53 18.37 11.29
N GLU A 22 6.37 18.76 10.33
CA GLU A 22 6.66 20.18 10.07
C GLU A 22 5.45 20.94 9.53
N THR A 23 5.40 22.24 9.81
CA THR A 23 4.31 23.12 9.37
C THR A 23 4.86 24.21 8.47
N VAL A 24 4.25 24.37 7.30
CA VAL A 24 4.49 25.46 6.37
C VAL A 24 3.36 26.45 6.46
N GLU A 25 3.71 27.72 6.63
CA GLU A 25 2.77 28.82 6.53
C GLU A 25 2.99 29.53 5.19
N TYR A 26 1.92 29.75 4.44
CA TYR A 26 1.99 30.37 3.12
C TYR A 26 0.86 31.38 2.93
N TYR A 27 1.08 32.35 2.06
CA TYR A 27 0.11 33.34 1.64
C TYR A 27 0.41 33.74 0.19
N PHE A 28 -0.61 34.25 -0.50
CA PHE A 28 -0.43 34.89 -1.80
C PHE A 28 -0.25 36.39 -1.60
N GLU A 29 0.73 36.98 -2.27
CA GLU A 29 0.88 38.42 -2.38
C GLU A 29 0.71 38.82 -3.84
N THR A 30 -0.12 39.83 -4.08
CA THR A 30 -0.34 40.38 -5.42
C THR A 30 0.04 41.85 -5.40
N TRP A 31 0.70 42.30 -6.47
CA TRP A 31 1.07 43.71 -6.68
C TRP A 31 0.22 44.32 -7.79
N ASP A 32 -0.12 45.60 -7.66
CA ASP A 32 -0.61 46.37 -8.78
C ASP A 32 0.53 46.68 -9.78
N ASN A 33 0.16 47.00 -11.02
CA ASN A 33 1.12 47.27 -12.10
C ASN A 33 1.44 48.79 -12.21
N ASP A 34 1.43 49.54 -11.10
CA ASP A 34 1.71 50.98 -11.12
C ASP A 34 3.21 51.27 -10.97
N GLY A 35 3.89 51.37 -12.11
CA GLY A 35 5.32 51.70 -12.19
C GLY A 35 5.67 53.18 -11.95
N VAL A 36 4.69 54.08 -11.83
CA VAL A 36 4.94 55.54 -11.71
C VAL A 36 4.80 56.02 -10.27
N ASN A 37 3.80 55.54 -9.52
CA ASN A 37 3.56 55.94 -8.12
C ASN A 37 4.11 54.95 -7.07
N GLY A 38 4.67 53.83 -7.52
CA GLY A 38 5.14 52.74 -6.67
C GLY A 38 4.06 51.69 -6.46
N THR A 39 4.46 50.42 -6.63
CA THR A 39 3.54 49.28 -6.60
C THR A 39 2.95 49.07 -5.21
N LYS A 40 1.63 48.90 -5.11
CA LYS A 40 0.93 48.51 -3.86
C LYS A 40 0.70 47.02 -3.86
N SER A 41 0.80 46.39 -2.67
CA SER A 41 0.55 44.97 -2.52
C SER A 41 -0.66 44.67 -1.62
N VAL A 42 -1.30 43.54 -1.90
CA VAL A 42 -2.33 42.94 -1.05
C VAL A 42 -1.97 41.48 -0.81
N LYS A 43 -2.01 41.08 0.46
CA LYS A 43 -1.75 39.70 0.90
C LYS A 43 -3.06 38.97 1.17
N SER A 44 -3.10 37.68 0.86
CA SER A 44 -4.16 36.78 1.32
C SER A 44 -4.02 36.49 2.81
N ASP A 45 -5.04 35.85 3.38
CA ASP A 45 -4.92 35.23 4.70
C ASP A 45 -3.76 34.22 4.71
N LEU A 46 -3.09 34.14 5.86
CA LEU A 46 -2.08 33.13 6.12
C LEU A 46 -2.76 31.75 6.19
N LYS A 47 -2.30 30.83 5.34
CA LYS A 47 -2.69 29.43 5.36
C LYS A 47 -1.58 28.61 5.97
N LYS A 48 -1.95 27.49 6.59
CA LYS A 48 -0.99 26.56 7.19
C LYS A 48 -1.22 25.17 6.62
N TYR A 49 -0.14 24.52 6.23
CA TYR A 49 -0.09 23.10 5.90
C TYR A 49 0.78 22.41 6.92
N LYS A 50 0.32 21.29 7.49
CA LYS A 50 1.11 20.47 8.41
C LYS A 50 1.37 19.12 7.74
N SER A 51 2.65 18.79 7.59
CA SER A 51 3.08 17.48 7.12
C SER A 51 2.65 16.41 8.13
N PRO A 52 2.20 15.21 7.68
CA PRO A 52 1.88 14.11 8.58
C PRO A 52 3.05 13.76 9.50
N SER A 53 2.75 13.44 10.76
CA SER A 53 3.74 12.86 11.68
C SER A 53 4.08 11.41 11.30
N ILE A 54 5.22 10.90 11.77
CA ILE A 54 5.64 9.50 11.53
C ILE A 54 4.54 8.51 11.98
N GLY A 55 3.89 8.76 13.12
CA GLY A 55 2.80 7.91 13.59
C GLY A 55 1.54 7.98 12.72
N GLU A 56 1.24 9.14 12.11
CA GLU A 56 0.14 9.27 11.15
C GLU A 56 0.46 8.56 9.83
N ILE A 57 1.71 8.68 9.34
CA ILE A 57 2.19 7.96 8.15
C ILE A 57 2.08 6.45 8.37
N SER A 58 2.53 5.93 9.52
CA SER A 58 2.41 4.51 9.84
C SER A 58 0.96 4.04 9.87
N LYS A 59 0.06 4.79 10.54
CA LYS A 59 -1.37 4.41 10.59
C LYS A 59 -2.04 4.38 9.22
N ILE A 60 -1.67 5.33 8.35
CA ILE A 60 -2.14 5.34 6.96
C ILE A 60 -1.58 4.12 6.22
N GLY A 61 -0.28 3.85 6.40
CA GLY A 61 0.40 2.66 5.86
C GLY A 61 -0.27 1.36 6.28
N ASP A 62 -0.52 1.15 7.57
CA ASP A 62 -1.19 -0.04 8.12
C ASP A 62 -2.59 -0.22 7.53
N LYS A 63 -3.37 0.86 7.45
CA LYS A 63 -4.72 0.83 6.87
C LYS A 63 -4.67 0.48 5.39
N ASN A 64 -3.74 1.06 4.63
CA ASN A 64 -3.56 0.76 3.22
C ASN A 64 -3.08 -0.68 3.04
N ASN A 65 -2.16 -1.15 3.88
CA ASN A 65 -1.62 -2.50 3.84
C ASN A 65 -2.73 -3.54 4.07
N ASN A 66 -3.55 -3.36 5.11
CA ASN A 66 -4.69 -4.23 5.40
C ASN A 66 -5.71 -4.27 4.25
N LYS A 67 -5.97 -3.12 3.62
CA LYS A 67 -6.88 -3.03 2.47
C LYS A 67 -6.30 -3.74 1.25
N LEU A 68 -5.01 -3.57 1.00
CA LEU A 68 -4.32 -4.18 -0.14
C LEU A 68 -4.22 -5.70 0.03
N GLU A 69 -3.88 -6.18 1.23
CA GLU A 69 -3.89 -7.60 1.57
C GLU A 69 -5.25 -8.24 1.31
N LYS A 70 -6.33 -7.57 1.74
CA LYS A 70 -7.69 -8.02 1.49
C LYS A 70 -8.01 -8.10 -0.01
N ASN A 71 -7.66 -7.07 -0.79
CA ASN A 71 -7.89 -7.07 -2.23
C ASN A 71 -7.10 -8.19 -2.92
N MET A 72 -5.85 -8.44 -2.52
CA MET A 72 -5.03 -9.55 -3.03
C MET A 72 -5.64 -10.91 -2.70
N LYS A 73 -6.12 -11.10 -1.47
CA LYS A 73 -6.85 -12.32 -1.06
C LYS A 73 -8.12 -12.52 -1.87
N GLU A 74 -8.90 -11.46 -2.09
CA GLU A 74 -10.10 -11.53 -2.94
C GLU A 74 -9.76 -11.90 -4.38
N ALA A 75 -8.73 -11.28 -4.98
CA ALA A 75 -8.26 -11.62 -6.33
C ALA A 75 -7.77 -13.08 -6.42
N LEU A 76 -7.05 -13.57 -5.40
CA LEU A 76 -6.61 -14.96 -5.34
C LEU A 76 -7.79 -15.94 -5.31
N GLU A 77 -8.82 -15.65 -4.52
CA GLU A 77 -10.03 -16.48 -4.48
C GLU A 77 -10.83 -16.44 -5.79
N LEU A 78 -10.86 -15.29 -6.48
CA LEU A 78 -11.42 -15.18 -7.83
C LEU A 78 -10.65 -16.07 -8.83
N ALA A 79 -9.31 -16.04 -8.80
CA ALA A 79 -8.46 -16.85 -9.66
C ALA A 79 -8.67 -18.35 -9.42
N LYS A 80 -8.68 -18.79 -8.15
CA LYS A 80 -8.98 -20.18 -7.77
C LYS A 80 -10.35 -20.64 -8.25
N ARG A 81 -11.36 -19.79 -8.11
CA ARG A 81 -12.71 -20.09 -8.58
C ARG A 81 -12.73 -20.25 -10.10
N LEU A 82 -12.12 -19.32 -10.84
CA LEU A 82 -12.05 -19.38 -12.29
C LEU A 82 -11.34 -20.66 -12.78
N LYS A 83 -10.20 -21.00 -12.19
CA LYS A 83 -9.48 -22.24 -12.49
C LYS A 83 -10.34 -23.48 -12.28
N LYS A 84 -11.10 -23.52 -11.17
CA LYS A 84 -12.03 -24.63 -10.90
C LYS A 84 -13.16 -24.69 -11.92
N GLU A 85 -13.78 -23.55 -12.23
CA GLU A 85 -14.84 -23.42 -13.23
C GLU A 85 -14.37 -23.93 -14.61
N LEU A 86 -13.17 -23.55 -15.03
CA LEU A 86 -12.55 -24.00 -16.29
C LEU A 86 -12.26 -25.51 -16.29
N SER A 87 -11.70 -26.04 -15.19
CA SER A 87 -11.44 -27.49 -15.03
C SER A 87 -12.73 -28.31 -15.12
N ASP A 88 -13.80 -27.83 -14.49
CA ASP A 88 -15.11 -28.50 -14.52
C ASP A 88 -15.77 -28.40 -15.90
N ALA A 89 -15.64 -27.27 -16.59
CA ALA A 89 -16.11 -27.10 -17.95
C ALA A 89 -15.36 -27.99 -18.95
N GLN A 90 -14.03 -28.08 -18.83
CA GLN A 90 -13.19 -28.95 -19.66
C GLN A 90 -13.61 -30.41 -19.52
N LYS A 91 -13.79 -30.90 -18.29
CA LYS A 91 -14.27 -32.28 -18.03
C LYS A 91 -15.62 -32.55 -18.69
N LYS A 92 -16.58 -31.63 -18.53
CA LYS A 92 -17.92 -31.78 -19.15
C LYS A 92 -17.87 -31.73 -20.68
N ALA A 93 -16.94 -30.97 -21.26
CA ALA A 93 -16.81 -30.83 -22.70
C ALA A 93 -16.23 -32.06 -23.40
N ILE A 94 -15.42 -32.87 -22.69
CA ILE A 94 -14.84 -34.12 -23.23
C ILE A 94 -15.96 -35.09 -23.67
N ASP A 95 -16.97 -35.28 -22.83
CA ASP A 95 -18.03 -36.27 -23.04
C ASP A 95 -19.13 -35.82 -24.03
N LYS A 96 -19.22 -34.51 -24.30
CA LYS A 96 -20.27 -33.93 -25.15
C LYS A 96 -19.93 -34.04 -26.64
N LYS A 97 -20.90 -34.42 -27.49
CA LYS A 97 -20.69 -34.43 -28.97
C LYS A 97 -20.70 -33.03 -29.59
N MET A 98 -21.47 -32.09 -29.03
CA MET A 98 -21.58 -30.70 -29.50
C MET A 98 -21.66 -29.75 -28.30
N ILE A 99 -21.20 -28.52 -28.49
CA ILE A 99 -21.30 -27.45 -27.51
C ILE A 99 -22.74 -26.93 -27.47
N SER A 100 -23.35 -26.91 -26.28
CA SER A 100 -24.72 -26.39 -26.12
C SER A 100 -24.72 -24.86 -25.97
N TRP A 101 -25.90 -24.25 -26.08
CA TRP A 101 -26.07 -22.83 -25.78
C TRP A 101 -25.72 -22.50 -24.31
N GLU A 102 -26.05 -23.40 -23.38
CA GLU A 102 -25.71 -23.30 -21.96
C GLU A 102 -24.18 -23.30 -21.76
N ASP A 103 -23.45 -24.14 -22.48
CA ASP A 103 -21.98 -24.16 -22.41
C ASP A 103 -21.39 -22.81 -22.86
N LYS A 104 -21.96 -22.18 -23.89
CA LYS A 104 -21.56 -20.84 -24.33
C LYS A 104 -21.85 -19.76 -23.30
N GLN A 105 -22.99 -19.84 -22.61
CA GLN A 105 -23.31 -18.89 -21.53
C GLN A 105 -22.35 -19.03 -20.34
N ASN A 106 -22.02 -20.27 -19.96
CA ASN A 106 -21.04 -20.52 -18.90
C ASN A 106 -19.67 -19.93 -19.24
N MET A 107 -19.21 -20.06 -20.49
CA MET A 107 -17.95 -19.42 -20.92
C MET A 107 -18.01 -17.90 -20.90
N ARG A 108 -19.14 -17.28 -21.30
CA ARG A 108 -19.31 -15.82 -21.17
C ARG A 108 -19.22 -15.37 -19.71
N GLN A 109 -19.78 -16.14 -18.78
CA GLN A 109 -19.65 -15.85 -17.34
C GLN A 109 -18.20 -15.97 -16.86
N MET A 110 -17.45 -16.97 -17.33
CA MET A 110 -16.03 -17.11 -16.99
C MET A 110 -15.19 -15.95 -17.53
N LEU A 111 -15.47 -15.48 -18.75
CA LEU A 111 -14.80 -14.29 -19.31
C LEU A 111 -15.15 -13.02 -18.53
N GLU A 112 -16.38 -12.88 -18.06
CA GLU A 112 -16.74 -11.79 -17.16
C GLU A 112 -15.98 -11.87 -15.82
N ASN A 113 -15.89 -13.06 -15.23
CA ASN A 113 -15.10 -13.30 -14.03
C ASN A 113 -13.62 -12.93 -14.26
N GLN A 114 -13.06 -13.28 -15.42
CA GLN A 114 -11.70 -12.92 -15.82
C GLN A 114 -11.51 -11.40 -15.96
N ARG A 115 -12.47 -10.69 -16.55
CA ARG A 115 -12.44 -9.21 -16.63
C ARG A 115 -12.51 -8.55 -15.26
N ASN A 116 -13.27 -9.13 -14.33
CA ASN A 116 -13.32 -8.63 -12.96
C ASN A 116 -11.98 -8.87 -12.24
N LEU A 117 -11.37 -10.04 -12.44
CA LEU A 117 -10.03 -10.32 -11.94
C LEU A 117 -8.99 -9.34 -12.48
N GLN A 118 -9.02 -9.04 -13.80
CA GLN A 118 -8.16 -8.03 -14.42
C GLN A 118 -8.26 -6.67 -13.73
N LYS A 119 -9.49 -6.19 -13.49
CA LYS A 119 -9.72 -4.90 -12.82
C LYS A 119 -9.17 -4.88 -11.40
N GLU A 120 -9.32 -5.97 -10.65
CA GLU A 120 -8.76 -6.07 -9.30
C GLU A 120 -7.23 -6.11 -9.31
N VAL A 121 -6.61 -6.81 -10.27
CA VAL A 121 -5.14 -6.83 -10.42
C VAL A 121 -4.61 -5.44 -10.78
N GLU A 122 -5.26 -4.71 -11.69
CA GLU A 122 -4.87 -3.33 -12.04
C GLU A 122 -5.00 -2.38 -10.85
N LYS A 123 -6.06 -2.56 -10.04
CA LYS A 123 -6.25 -1.81 -8.80
C LYS A 123 -5.19 -2.16 -7.75
N ILE A 124 -4.83 -3.43 -7.61
CA ILE A 124 -3.73 -3.87 -6.74
C ILE A 124 -2.42 -3.21 -7.17
N LYS A 125 -2.07 -3.26 -8.47
CA LYS A 125 -0.87 -2.61 -9.02
C LYS A 125 -0.81 -1.12 -8.65
N SER A 126 -1.88 -0.37 -8.94
CA SER A 126 -1.94 1.06 -8.63
C SER A 126 -1.84 1.33 -7.13
N GLN A 127 -2.52 0.55 -6.30
CA GLN A 127 -2.50 0.72 -4.85
C GLN A 127 -1.15 0.38 -4.23
N THR A 128 -0.47 -0.66 -4.73
CA THR A 128 0.88 -1.04 -4.29
C THR A 128 1.87 0.10 -4.54
N THR A 129 1.90 0.65 -5.76
CA THR A 129 2.79 1.77 -6.11
C THR A 129 2.48 3.03 -5.30
N GLU A 130 1.20 3.40 -5.18
CA GLU A 130 0.79 4.60 -4.43
C GLU A 130 1.09 4.46 -2.94
N ASN A 131 0.83 3.30 -2.35
CA ASN A 131 1.10 3.04 -0.94
C ASN A 131 2.62 3.11 -0.65
N PHE A 132 3.45 2.53 -1.52
CA PHE A 132 4.90 2.62 -1.38
C PHE A 132 5.40 4.06 -1.50
N LYS A 133 4.87 4.83 -2.46
CA LYS A 133 5.20 6.25 -2.64
C LYS A 133 4.86 7.08 -1.40
N GLN A 134 3.66 6.90 -0.83
CA GLN A 134 3.24 7.62 0.38
C GLN A 134 4.14 7.32 1.59
N GLN A 135 4.60 6.08 1.72
CA GLN A 135 5.46 5.68 2.84
C GLN A 135 6.92 6.14 2.66
N THR A 136 7.39 6.26 1.41
CA THR A 136 8.75 6.73 1.08
C THR A 136 8.89 8.24 1.01
N GLN A 137 7.80 8.99 0.85
CA GLN A 137 7.85 10.43 0.58
C GLN A 137 8.61 11.24 1.64
N PHE A 138 8.53 10.83 2.90
CA PHE A 138 9.08 11.59 4.03
C PHE A 138 10.25 10.90 4.74
N LYS A 139 10.69 9.74 4.23
CA LYS A 139 11.78 8.98 4.85
C LYS A 139 12.56 8.17 3.82
N GLU A 140 13.88 8.17 3.96
CA GLU A 140 14.72 7.26 3.21
C GLU A 140 14.44 5.81 3.63
N ILE A 141 14.19 4.95 2.64
CA ILE A 141 13.92 3.54 2.84
C ILE A 141 15.18 2.72 2.57
N ASP A 142 15.38 1.70 3.40
CA ASP A 142 16.46 0.71 3.28
C ASP A 142 16.45 0.03 1.90
N GLN A 143 17.64 -0.29 1.41
CA GLN A 143 17.82 -0.92 0.10
C GLN A 143 17.08 -2.26 -0.02
N ARG A 144 17.02 -3.06 1.06
CA ARG A 144 16.30 -4.34 1.10
C ARG A 144 14.80 -4.17 0.85
N LEU A 145 14.19 -3.14 1.45
CA LEU A 145 12.77 -2.83 1.26
C LEU A 145 12.48 -2.36 -0.19
N LYS A 146 13.39 -1.60 -0.80
CA LYS A 146 13.29 -1.21 -2.23
C LYS A 146 13.37 -2.41 -3.15
N GLU A 147 14.26 -3.36 -2.87
CA GLU A 147 14.39 -4.60 -3.66
C GLU A 147 13.14 -5.47 -3.55
N LYS A 148 12.57 -5.62 -2.35
CA LYS A 148 11.31 -6.36 -2.15
C LYS A 148 10.13 -5.68 -2.83
N GLN A 149 10.05 -4.35 -2.77
CA GLN A 149 9.04 -3.60 -3.51
C GLN A 149 9.15 -3.85 -5.02
N LYS A 150 10.37 -3.80 -5.57
CA LYS A 150 10.60 -4.07 -6.99
C LYS A 150 10.21 -5.50 -7.36
N ALA A 151 10.57 -6.49 -6.54
CA ALA A 151 10.18 -7.88 -6.75
C ALA A 151 8.65 -8.04 -6.74
N LEU A 152 7.95 -7.36 -5.82
CA LEU A 152 6.49 -7.34 -5.77
C LEU A 152 5.88 -6.74 -7.04
N GLU A 153 6.41 -5.61 -7.53
CA GLU A 153 5.96 -4.98 -8.77
C GLU A 153 6.17 -5.90 -9.98
N GLU A 154 7.33 -6.57 -10.07
CA GLU A 154 7.62 -7.53 -11.13
C GLU A 154 6.68 -8.74 -11.10
N LEU A 155 6.30 -9.24 -9.91
CA LEU A 155 5.33 -10.32 -9.78
C LEU A 155 3.93 -9.84 -10.19
N ILE A 156 3.50 -8.66 -9.72
CA ILE A 156 2.19 -8.09 -10.08
C ILE A 156 2.06 -7.90 -11.60
N ASP A 157 3.13 -7.47 -12.27
CA ASP A 157 3.15 -7.31 -13.73
C ASP A 157 3.05 -8.65 -14.48
N LYS A 158 3.51 -9.74 -13.86
CA LYS A 158 3.39 -11.11 -14.41
C LYS A 158 2.04 -11.74 -14.15
N ILE A 159 1.25 -11.26 -13.17
CA ILE A 159 -0.09 -11.79 -12.90
C ILE A 159 -0.94 -11.71 -14.17
N MET A 160 -0.91 -10.59 -14.89
CA MET A 160 -1.71 -10.46 -16.11
C MET A 160 -0.97 -9.68 -17.19
N THR A 161 -0.30 -10.43 -18.06
CA THR A 161 0.51 -9.89 -19.16
C THR A 161 -0.37 -9.24 -20.22
N ASP A 162 0.21 -8.33 -21.01
CA ASP A 162 -0.50 -7.67 -22.10
C ASP A 162 -1.00 -8.69 -23.14
N GLU A 163 -0.23 -9.74 -23.41
CA GLU A 163 -0.64 -10.85 -24.29
C GLU A 163 -1.90 -11.56 -23.78
N MET A 164 -1.98 -11.83 -22.47
CA MET A 164 -3.19 -12.40 -21.87
C MET A 164 -4.39 -11.45 -22.01
N LYS A 165 -4.18 -10.15 -21.79
CA LYS A 165 -5.25 -9.14 -21.90
C LYS A 165 -5.80 -9.05 -23.33
N GLU A 166 -4.92 -9.02 -24.32
CA GLU A 166 -5.29 -9.03 -25.74
C GLU A 166 -6.05 -10.31 -26.09
N PHE A 167 -5.53 -11.46 -25.65
CA PHE A 167 -6.17 -12.76 -25.82
C PHE A 167 -7.61 -12.76 -25.29
N TYR A 168 -7.85 -12.32 -24.05
CA TYR A 168 -9.19 -12.26 -23.47
C TYR A 168 -10.11 -11.20 -24.11
N SER A 169 -9.56 -10.14 -24.69
CA SER A 169 -10.36 -9.12 -25.38
C SER A 169 -10.97 -9.65 -26.67
N GLU A 170 -10.24 -10.49 -27.41
CA GLU A 170 -10.68 -11.04 -28.70
C GLU A 170 -11.62 -12.25 -28.55
N MET A 171 -11.66 -12.85 -27.36
CA MET A 171 -12.46 -14.04 -27.04
C MET A 171 -13.96 -13.90 -27.31
N ASP A 172 -14.55 -12.76 -26.94
CA ASP A 172 -16.01 -12.58 -26.97
C ASP A 172 -16.58 -12.68 -28.39
N ASP A 173 -15.82 -12.20 -29.37
CA ASP A 173 -16.18 -12.21 -30.80
C ASP A 173 -15.85 -13.55 -31.47
N LEU A 174 -14.82 -14.24 -30.99
CA LEU A 174 -14.37 -15.51 -31.55
C LEU A 174 -15.24 -16.69 -31.11
N MET A 175 -15.80 -16.67 -29.90
CA MET A 175 -16.66 -17.74 -29.36
C MET A 175 -17.90 -18.04 -30.22
N GLU A 176 -18.45 -17.04 -30.93
CA GLU A 176 -19.61 -17.27 -31.78
C GLU A 176 -19.31 -18.12 -33.01
N LYS A 177 -18.06 -18.07 -33.48
CA LYS A 177 -17.58 -18.67 -34.73
C LYS A 177 -16.73 -19.93 -34.51
N MET A 178 -16.38 -20.25 -33.26
CA MET A 178 -15.54 -21.39 -32.92
C MET A 178 -16.28 -22.73 -33.01
N ASP A 179 -15.59 -23.74 -33.54
CA ASP A 179 -16.02 -25.13 -33.44
C ASP A 179 -15.68 -25.73 -32.06
N LYS A 180 -16.15 -26.95 -31.81
CA LYS A 180 -15.92 -27.65 -30.53
C LYS A 180 -14.42 -27.76 -30.19
N LYS A 181 -13.59 -28.09 -31.18
CA LYS A 181 -12.17 -28.39 -30.94
C LYS A 181 -11.42 -27.12 -30.50
N LYS A 182 -11.65 -26.01 -31.21
CA LYS A 182 -11.06 -24.71 -30.86
C LYS A 182 -11.52 -24.22 -29.49
N LEU A 183 -12.79 -24.43 -29.14
CA LEU A 183 -13.30 -24.07 -27.81
C LEU A 183 -12.64 -24.91 -26.70
N GLN A 184 -12.32 -26.18 -26.96
CA GLN A 184 -11.60 -27.04 -26.01
C GLN A 184 -10.15 -26.60 -25.80
N GLU A 185 -9.42 -26.33 -26.89
CA GLU A 185 -8.04 -25.80 -26.85
C GLU A 185 -8.00 -24.48 -26.08
N LEU A 186 -8.99 -23.62 -26.30
CA LEU A 186 -9.14 -22.39 -25.55
C LEU A 186 -9.36 -22.61 -24.05
N MET A 187 -10.31 -23.47 -23.66
CA MET A 187 -10.56 -23.74 -22.24
C MET A 187 -9.32 -24.30 -21.53
N GLU A 188 -8.51 -25.10 -22.24
CA GLU A 188 -7.23 -25.61 -21.73
C GLU A 188 -6.22 -24.48 -21.53
N GLN A 189 -6.04 -23.60 -22.53
CA GLN A 189 -5.16 -22.44 -22.42
C GLN A 189 -5.58 -21.52 -21.27
N MET A 190 -6.86 -21.15 -21.19
CA MET A 190 -7.39 -20.35 -20.09
C MET A 190 -7.17 -21.02 -18.73
N GLY A 191 -7.23 -22.35 -18.67
CA GLY A 191 -6.98 -23.12 -17.46
C GLY A 191 -5.52 -23.02 -17.00
N MET A 192 -4.57 -23.10 -17.94
CA MET A 192 -3.15 -22.88 -17.66
C MET A 192 -2.89 -21.44 -17.20
N ASP A 193 -3.44 -20.45 -17.91
CA ASP A 193 -3.32 -19.04 -17.55
C ASP A 193 -3.89 -18.79 -16.14
N ALA A 194 -5.06 -19.35 -15.81
CA ALA A 194 -5.66 -19.21 -14.49
C ALA A 194 -4.82 -19.85 -13.37
N GLU A 195 -4.12 -20.95 -13.65
CA GLU A 195 -3.18 -21.56 -12.72
C GLU A 195 -1.93 -20.70 -12.50
N ASP A 196 -1.39 -20.10 -13.56
CA ASP A 196 -0.24 -19.21 -13.45
C ASP A 196 -0.61 -17.90 -12.73
N ILE A 197 -1.78 -17.32 -13.04
CA ILE A 197 -2.37 -16.18 -12.33
C ILE A 197 -2.50 -16.49 -10.83
N GLU A 198 -3.06 -17.65 -10.47
CA GLU A 198 -3.19 -18.09 -9.07
C GLU A 198 -1.82 -18.11 -8.36
N LYS A 199 -0.81 -18.74 -8.98
CA LYS A 199 0.53 -18.85 -8.40
C LYS A 199 1.21 -17.50 -8.22
N GLU A 200 1.11 -16.61 -9.21
CA GLU A 200 1.73 -15.29 -9.15
C GLU A 200 1.01 -14.38 -8.14
N LEU A 201 -0.31 -14.48 -8.00
CA LEU A 201 -1.07 -13.80 -6.93
C LEU A 201 -0.65 -14.28 -5.53
N ASP A 202 -0.51 -15.59 -5.35
CA ASP A 202 -0.12 -16.21 -4.09
C ASP A 202 1.31 -15.78 -3.67
N ARG A 203 2.26 -15.85 -4.61
CA ARG A 203 3.63 -15.33 -4.43
C ARG A 203 3.65 -13.84 -4.13
N SER A 204 2.88 -13.04 -4.88
CA SER A 204 2.79 -11.59 -4.67
C SER A 204 2.25 -11.28 -3.28
N LEU A 205 1.23 -12.02 -2.82
CA LEU A 205 0.65 -11.87 -1.48
C LEU A 205 1.68 -12.16 -0.40
N GLU A 206 2.48 -13.23 -0.54
CA GLU A 206 3.51 -13.56 0.44
C GLU A 206 4.63 -12.51 0.50
N ILE A 207 5.15 -12.07 -0.66
CA ILE A 207 6.14 -10.98 -0.72
C ILE A 207 5.57 -9.68 -0.13
N PHE A 208 4.30 -9.39 -0.41
CA PHE A 208 3.62 -8.22 0.15
C PHE A 208 3.52 -8.28 1.67
N LYS A 209 3.12 -9.43 2.25
CA LYS A 209 3.08 -9.61 3.71
C LYS A 209 4.46 -9.41 4.34
N GLN A 210 5.51 -9.97 3.72
CA GLN A 210 6.88 -9.77 4.19
C GLN A 210 7.29 -8.29 4.15
N LEU A 211 6.93 -7.58 3.08
CA LEU A 211 7.19 -6.15 2.96
C LEU A 211 6.47 -5.35 4.06
N ALA A 212 5.18 -5.64 4.29
CA ALA A 212 4.39 -5.00 5.33
C ALA A 212 4.95 -5.25 6.74
N LEU A 213 5.41 -6.48 7.01
CA LEU A 213 6.07 -6.84 8.26
C LEU A 213 7.36 -6.04 8.46
N GLU A 214 8.23 -5.97 7.44
CA GLU A 214 9.50 -5.25 7.54
C GLU A 214 9.31 -3.73 7.68
N GLN A 215 8.31 -3.16 7.00
CA GLN A 215 7.91 -1.76 7.17
C GLN A 215 7.49 -1.49 8.61
N LYS A 216 6.64 -2.34 9.18
CA LYS A 216 6.18 -2.22 10.57
C LYS A 216 7.33 -2.39 11.56
N LEU A 217 8.24 -3.32 11.30
CA LEU A 217 9.46 -3.50 12.09
C LEU A 217 10.32 -2.23 12.11
N GLN A 218 10.55 -1.63 10.95
CA GLN A 218 11.32 -0.39 10.87
C GLN A 218 10.64 0.73 11.65
N HIS A 219 9.31 0.85 11.57
CA HIS A 219 8.57 1.83 12.34
C HIS A 219 8.73 1.62 13.86
N VAL A 220 8.58 0.38 14.32
CA VAL A 220 8.76 0.02 15.74
C VAL A 220 10.18 0.36 16.21
N ILE A 221 11.20 0.07 15.41
CA ILE A 221 12.60 0.43 15.72
C ILE A 221 12.74 1.95 15.86
N ASP A 222 12.18 2.73 14.94
CA ASP A 222 12.23 4.19 15.01
C ASP A 222 11.52 4.73 16.27
N GLN A 223 10.38 4.13 16.64
CA GLN A 223 9.65 4.51 17.86
C GLN A 223 10.47 4.21 19.11
N LEU A 224 11.11 3.04 19.19
CA LEU A 224 12.01 2.67 20.28
C LEU A 224 13.19 3.66 20.39
N ASP A 225 13.81 4.03 19.27
CA ASP A 225 14.93 4.98 19.26
C ASP A 225 14.49 6.38 19.71
N GLN A 226 13.30 6.84 19.30
CA GLN A 226 12.72 8.10 19.77
C GLN A 226 12.40 8.07 21.28
N LEU A 227 11.85 6.96 21.78
CA LEU A 227 11.56 6.78 23.20
C LEU A 227 12.84 6.81 24.02
N LYS A 228 13.88 6.10 23.58
CA LYS A 228 15.20 6.10 24.21
C LYS A 228 15.77 7.51 24.30
N GLU A 229 15.74 8.29 23.22
CA GLU A 229 16.20 9.67 23.24
C GLU A 229 15.41 10.56 24.21
N LYS A 230 14.07 10.41 24.23
CA LYS A 230 13.23 11.19 25.16
C LYS A 230 13.50 10.81 26.61
N GLN A 231 13.69 9.53 26.89
CA GLN A 231 14.03 9.00 28.22
C GLN A 231 15.39 9.55 28.69
N GLN A 232 16.42 9.51 27.84
CA GLN A 232 17.73 10.11 28.13
C GLN A 232 17.63 11.60 28.42
N LYS A 233 16.90 12.37 27.59
CA LYS A 233 16.68 13.81 27.79
C LYS A 233 15.92 14.11 29.09
N LEU A 234 14.99 13.24 29.51
CA LEU A 234 14.25 13.39 30.77
C LEU A 234 15.15 13.08 31.98
N SER A 235 15.97 12.03 31.88
CA SER A 235 16.97 11.66 32.88
C SER A 235 17.96 12.81 33.12
N GLU A 236 18.57 13.36 32.06
CA GLU A 236 19.50 14.49 32.17
C GLU A 236 18.89 15.74 32.82
N LYS A 237 17.61 16.05 32.50
CA LYS A 237 16.90 17.19 33.09
C LYS A 237 16.58 16.98 34.56
N THR A 238 16.30 15.73 34.94
CA THR A 238 16.04 15.34 36.33
C THR A 238 17.32 15.44 37.16
N ASP A 239 18.45 14.96 36.63
CA ASP A 239 19.76 15.01 37.29
C ASP A 239 20.27 16.44 37.48
N LYS A 240 20.01 17.33 36.51
CA LYS A 240 20.38 18.76 36.59
C LYS A 240 19.48 19.58 37.53
N LYS A 241 18.41 19.00 38.09
CA LYS A 241 17.37 19.69 38.88
C LYS A 241 16.74 20.91 38.17
N ASP A 242 16.80 20.93 36.83
CA ASP A 242 16.35 22.05 36.01
C ASP A 242 14.81 22.10 35.83
N SER A 243 14.07 21.14 36.40
CA SER A 243 12.61 21.03 36.26
C SER A 243 11.87 20.72 37.57
N LYS A 244 10.59 21.11 37.63
CA LYS A 244 9.71 20.83 38.77
C LYS A 244 9.32 19.34 38.80
N SER A 245 9.37 18.71 39.97
CA SER A 245 9.07 17.28 40.19
C SER A 245 7.75 16.80 39.55
N ASN A 246 6.68 17.59 39.59
CA ASN A 246 5.40 17.24 38.94
C ASN A 246 5.46 17.21 37.40
N ASP A 247 6.29 18.06 36.78
CA ASP A 247 6.41 18.15 35.32
C ASP A 247 7.21 16.97 34.75
N ASN A 248 8.17 16.44 35.52
CA ASN A 248 8.90 15.22 35.16
C ASN A 248 8.01 13.98 35.28
N LYS A 249 7.16 13.91 36.31
CA LYS A 249 6.22 12.79 36.48
C LYS A 249 5.25 12.69 35.31
N GLN A 250 4.65 13.81 34.88
CA GLN A 250 3.77 13.82 33.72
C GLN A 250 4.47 13.40 32.42
N LYS A 251 5.73 13.79 32.23
CA LYS A 251 6.52 13.36 31.06
C LYS A 251 6.85 11.87 31.12
N GLN A 252 7.17 11.34 32.30
CA GLN A 252 7.39 9.90 32.47
C GLN A 252 6.11 9.11 32.17
N ASP A 253 4.96 9.55 32.69
CA ASP A 253 3.67 8.91 32.40
C ASP A 253 3.37 8.93 30.89
N GLN A 254 3.72 10.01 30.17
CA GLN A 254 3.60 10.06 28.71
C GLN A 254 4.51 9.08 27.99
N LEU A 255 5.77 8.94 28.43
CA LEU A 255 6.72 7.98 27.84
C LEU A 255 6.25 6.54 28.06
N ASN A 256 5.75 6.21 29.25
CA ASN A 256 5.20 4.89 29.53
C ASN A 256 4.01 4.57 28.61
N ASN A 257 3.07 5.51 28.43
CA ASN A 257 1.95 5.32 27.51
C ASN A 257 2.37 5.20 26.03
N GLU A 258 3.47 5.85 25.63
CA GLU A 258 4.04 5.67 24.29
C GLU A 258 4.74 4.31 24.16
N PHE A 259 5.41 3.83 25.21
CA PHE A 259 6.05 2.53 25.27
C PHE A 259 5.05 1.38 25.24
N ASP A 260 3.94 1.47 25.98
CA ASP A 260 2.85 0.48 25.95
C ASP A 260 2.34 0.25 24.52
N LYS A 261 2.19 1.33 23.74
CA LYS A 261 1.79 1.24 22.32
C LYS A 261 2.85 0.57 21.45
N VAL A 262 4.13 0.74 21.77
CA VAL A 262 5.21 0.05 21.07
C VAL A 262 5.19 -1.45 21.39
N GLN A 263 4.87 -1.83 22.63
CA GLN A 263 4.66 -3.23 23.00
C GLN A 263 3.48 -3.85 22.25
N GLU A 264 2.34 -3.17 22.16
CA GLU A 264 1.20 -3.61 21.34
C GLU A 264 1.61 -3.78 19.86
N ASN A 265 2.37 -2.84 19.31
CA ASN A 265 2.88 -2.92 17.93
C ASN A 265 3.82 -4.12 17.73
N LEU A 266 4.67 -4.44 18.70
CA LEU A 266 5.57 -5.59 18.70
C LEU A 266 4.81 -6.91 18.75
N GLU A 267 3.75 -7.00 19.56
CA GLU A 267 2.87 -8.17 19.60
C GLU A 267 2.21 -8.40 18.25
N GLY A 268 1.59 -7.36 17.66
CA GLY A 268 1.00 -7.46 16.34
C GLY A 268 2.02 -7.77 15.23
N LEU A 269 3.29 -7.40 15.41
CA LEU A 269 4.37 -7.76 14.48
C LEU A 269 4.71 -9.26 14.59
N ARG A 270 4.72 -9.83 15.80
CA ARG A 270 4.91 -11.27 16.00
C ARG A 270 3.77 -12.08 15.38
N GLU A 271 2.54 -11.62 15.51
CA GLU A 271 1.37 -12.23 14.85
C GLU A 271 1.51 -12.22 13.33
N MET A 272 1.82 -11.06 12.75
CA MET A 272 2.06 -10.94 11.30
C MET A 272 3.18 -11.88 10.82
N ASN A 273 4.26 -12.04 11.62
CA ASN A 273 5.35 -12.94 11.27
C ASN A 273 4.96 -14.41 11.35
N SER A 274 4.06 -14.79 12.27
CA SER A 274 3.54 -16.16 12.35
C SER A 274 2.55 -16.51 11.24
N ASP A 275 1.90 -15.52 10.63
CA ASP A 275 0.97 -15.68 9.51
C ASP A 275 1.66 -15.76 8.13
N LEU A 276 2.99 -15.62 8.09
CA LEU A 276 3.80 -15.86 6.90
C LEU A 276 3.95 -17.36 6.63
N GLU A 277 4.07 -17.73 5.35
CA GLU A 277 4.38 -19.11 4.98
C GLU A 277 5.77 -19.52 5.49
N SER A 278 6.70 -18.57 5.48
CA SER A 278 8.04 -18.71 6.05
C SER A 278 8.31 -17.53 6.97
N PRO A 279 8.13 -17.71 8.30
CA PRO A 279 8.41 -16.67 9.28
C PRO A 279 9.85 -16.14 9.17
N ASN A 280 10.01 -14.83 9.26
CA ASN A 280 11.32 -14.19 9.23
C ASN A 280 12.00 -14.27 10.60
N ASP A 281 13.33 -14.26 10.59
CA ASP A 281 14.14 -14.04 11.80
C ASP A 281 14.03 -12.57 12.22
N LEU A 282 13.20 -12.32 13.24
CA LEU A 282 13.04 -10.99 13.81
C LEU A 282 14.25 -10.64 14.69
N PRO A 283 14.77 -9.40 14.62
CA PRO A 283 15.83 -8.95 15.52
C PRO A 283 15.31 -8.94 16.98
N ASP A 284 16.18 -9.28 17.93
CA ASP A 284 15.82 -9.24 19.36
C ASP A 284 15.70 -7.80 19.85
N THR A 285 14.46 -7.34 20.00
CA THR A 285 14.15 -5.98 20.50
C THR A 285 14.22 -5.85 22.01
N LYS A 286 14.36 -6.97 22.76
CA LYS A 286 14.31 -6.96 24.23
C LYS A 286 15.38 -6.07 24.87
N GLN A 287 16.56 -5.97 24.25
CA GLN A 287 17.60 -5.08 24.76
C GLN A 287 17.18 -3.61 24.70
N LYS A 288 16.55 -3.17 23.60
CA LYS A 288 16.05 -1.80 23.47
C LYS A 288 14.85 -1.53 24.37
N GLU A 289 13.99 -2.53 24.57
CA GLU A 289 12.85 -2.45 25.50
C GLU A 289 13.32 -2.23 26.94
N ASN A 290 14.32 -2.99 27.41
CA ASN A 290 14.85 -2.88 28.76
C ASN A 290 15.53 -1.52 29.05
N GLU A 291 16.14 -0.89 28.04
CA GLU A 291 16.77 0.44 28.17
C GLU A 291 15.74 1.58 28.34
N ILE A 292 14.47 1.34 28.03
CA ILE A 292 13.37 2.31 28.16
C ILE A 292 12.63 2.11 29.48
N ASP A 293 12.52 0.86 29.94
CA ASP A 293 11.84 0.47 31.19
C ASP A 293 12.65 0.78 32.47
N THR A 294 13.88 1.30 32.32
CA THR A 294 14.78 1.72 33.42
C THR A 294 14.89 3.23 33.58
#